data_AF-A0A534MT82-F1
#
_entry.id   AF-A0A534MT82-F1
#
_cell.length_a   1.000
_cell.length_b   1.000
_cell.length_c   1.000
_cell.angle_alpha   90.00
_cell.angle_beta   90.00
_cell.angle_gamma   90.00
#
_symmetry.space_group_name_H-M   'P 1'
#
loop_
_entity.id
_entity.type
_entity.pdbx_description
1 polymer ?
#
loop_
_entity_poly.entity_id
_entity_poly.type
_entity_poly.pdbx_seq_one_letter_code
_entity_poly.pdbx_strand_id
1 'polypeptide(L)'
;MPVLFGLLLYALARPALDAIDGRANGNVVRLEPLLLWASFAFSVASCSAIAAQTWIVRSRLRSFLGSGFGRVLPLSVVPATGAIFAVILVFLVLTYADSVLAGVPVASDPALSSAISSFQAFALGTVAFPVAAGVSNRVRDLNQRGFTRAILIMELGELPVLVGLVQVFLALGSL
;
A
#
# COMPACT_ATOMS: atom_id res chain seq x y z
N MET A 1 11.69 -1.62 10.14
CA MET A 1 10.69 -2.63 10.50
C MET A 1 9.58 -2.93 9.47
N PRO A 2 9.23 -2.09 8.47
CA PRO A 2 8.13 -2.42 7.54
C PRO A 2 8.44 -3.60 6.61
N VAL A 3 9.67 -3.69 6.11
CA VAL A 3 10.14 -4.83 5.29
C VAL A 3 10.11 -6.14 6.08
N LEU A 4 10.50 -6.09 7.36
CA LEU A 4 10.41 -7.24 8.26
C LEU A 4 8.96 -7.67 8.47
N PHE A 5 8.02 -6.72 8.62
CA PHE A 5 6.60 -7.03 8.75
C PHE A 5 6.00 -7.60 7.45
N GLY A 6 6.40 -7.10 6.28
CA GLY A 6 6.03 -7.69 4.99
C GLY A 6 6.56 -9.11 4.80
N LEU A 7 7.80 -9.37 5.23
CA LEU A 7 8.36 -10.73 5.28
C LEU A 7 7.64 -11.61 6.30
N LEU A 8 7.21 -11.05 7.43
CA LEU A 8 6.45 -11.76 8.47
C LEU A 8 5.05 -12.14 7.97
N LEU A 9 4.37 -11.22 7.28
CA LEU A 9 3.10 -11.47 6.60
C LEU A 9 3.24 -12.57 5.56
N TYR A 10 4.30 -12.52 4.75
CA TYR A 10 4.58 -13.58 3.77
C TYR A 10 4.85 -14.93 4.45
N ALA A 11 5.66 -14.95 5.50
CA ALA A 11 5.95 -16.15 6.27
C ALA A 11 4.70 -16.74 6.95
N LEU A 12 3.78 -15.89 7.42
CA LEU A 12 2.49 -16.28 7.99
C LEU A 12 1.51 -16.78 6.92
N ALA A 13 1.56 -16.26 5.70
CA ALA A 13 0.70 -16.67 4.59
C ALA A 13 1.21 -17.94 3.87
N ARG A 14 2.50 -18.24 3.96
CA ARG A 14 3.15 -19.42 3.36
C ARG A 14 2.51 -20.78 3.71
N PRO A 15 2.16 -21.11 4.97
CA PRO A 15 1.51 -22.38 5.28
C PRO A 15 0.14 -22.55 4.61
N ALA A 16 -0.57 -21.45 4.32
CA ALA A 16 -1.82 -21.52 3.56
C ALA A 16 -1.56 -21.82 2.07
N LEU A 17 -0.47 -21.29 1.50
CA LEU A 17 -0.02 -21.63 0.14
C LEU A 17 0.39 -23.10 0.03
N ASP A 18 1.19 -23.60 0.98
CA ASP A 18 1.64 -25.00 0.98
C ASP A 18 0.44 -25.98 1.09
N ALA A 19 -0.63 -25.59 1.80
CA ALA A 19 -1.87 -26.36 1.89
C ALA A 19 -2.69 -26.35 0.58
N ILE A 20 -2.64 -25.26 -0.19
CA ILE A 20 -3.26 -25.15 -1.52
C ILE A 20 -2.51 -26.04 -2.52
N ASP A 21 -1.19 -25.90 -2.58
CA ASP A 21 -0.34 -26.61 -3.52
C ASP A 21 -0.32 -28.13 -3.24
N GLY A 22 -0.42 -28.52 -1.97
CA GLY A 22 -0.54 -29.93 -1.57
C GLY A 22 -1.87 -30.60 -1.95
N ARG A 23 -2.93 -29.82 -2.22
CA ARG A 23 -4.27 -30.33 -2.60
C ARG A 23 -4.49 -30.32 -4.11
N ALA A 24 -3.77 -29.48 -4.85
CA ALA A 24 -3.90 -29.29 -6.28
C ALA A 24 -3.14 -30.38 -7.08
N ASN A 25 -3.68 -31.60 -7.13
CA ASN A 25 -3.23 -32.61 -8.08
C ASN A 25 -3.57 -32.17 -9.53
N GLY A 26 -2.58 -31.62 -10.24
CA GLY A 26 -2.47 -31.76 -11.69
C GLY A 26 -2.78 -30.55 -12.58
N ASN A 27 -3.28 -29.43 -12.07
CA ASN A 27 -3.43 -28.20 -12.86
C ASN A 27 -3.05 -26.97 -12.02
N VAL A 28 -1.75 -26.65 -12.03
CA VAL A 28 -1.12 -25.75 -11.06
C VAL A 28 -1.33 -24.29 -11.48
N VAL A 29 -2.44 -23.69 -11.06
CA VAL A 29 -2.55 -22.22 -11.07
C VAL A 29 -1.88 -21.70 -9.80
N ARG A 30 -0.69 -21.10 -9.95
CA ARG A 30 0.14 -20.64 -8.82
C ARG A 30 -0.43 -19.34 -8.26
N LEU A 31 -0.99 -19.39 -7.04
CA LEU A 31 -1.43 -18.21 -6.28
C LEU A 31 -0.26 -17.49 -5.57
N GLU A 32 0.88 -18.16 -5.44
CA GLU A 32 2.13 -17.64 -4.87
C GLU A 32 2.55 -16.27 -5.43
N PRO A 33 2.54 -16.02 -6.76
CA PRO A 33 2.93 -14.73 -7.32
C PRO A 33 2.01 -13.58 -6.89
N LEU A 34 0.70 -13.84 -6.75
CA LEU A 34 -0.27 -12.85 -6.31
C LEU A 34 0.00 -12.43 -4.86
N LEU A 35 0.21 -13.42 -3.98
CA LEU A 35 0.53 -13.20 -2.57
C LEU A 35 1.89 -12.50 -2.38
N LEU A 36 2.89 -12.85 -3.19
CA LEU A 36 4.18 -12.17 -3.22
C LEU A 36 4.03 -10.70 -3.60
N TRP A 37 3.30 -10.39 -4.66
CA TRP A 37 3.09 -9.00 -5.09
C TRP A 37 2.23 -8.18 -4.12
N ALA A 38 1.24 -8.79 -3.46
CA ALA A 38 0.48 -8.13 -2.40
C ALA A 38 1.37 -7.78 -1.19
N SER A 39 2.22 -8.72 -0.76
CA SER A 39 3.18 -8.52 0.33
C SER A 39 4.25 -7.47 -0.01
N PHE A 40 4.70 -7.48 -1.26
CA PHE A 40 5.62 -6.49 -1.81
C PHE A 40 4.99 -5.10 -1.85
N ALA A 41 3.76 -4.98 -2.35
CA ALA A 41 3.01 -3.74 -2.39
C ALA A 41 2.83 -3.13 -1.00
N PHE A 42 2.51 -3.95 0.01
CA PHE A 42 2.47 -3.52 1.40
C PHE A 42 3.83 -3.01 1.91
N SER A 43 4.91 -3.72 1.58
CA SER A 43 6.26 -3.33 1.98
C SER A 43 6.67 -1.98 1.39
N VAL A 44 6.41 -1.78 0.09
CA VAL A 44 6.70 -0.52 -0.60
C VAL A 44 5.82 0.61 -0.05
N ALA A 45 4.53 0.39 0.13
CA ALA A 45 3.60 1.38 0.69
C ALA A 45 4.05 1.83 2.09
N SER A 46 4.40 0.87 2.95
CA SER A 46 4.86 1.15 4.32
C SER A 46 6.20 1.87 4.34
N CYS A 47 7.16 1.49 3.48
CA CYS A 47 8.44 2.17 3.34
C CYS A 47 8.27 3.61 2.85
N SER A 48 7.45 3.81 1.81
CA SER A 48 7.11 5.13 1.26
C SER A 48 6.44 6.02 2.30
N ALA A 49 5.50 5.47 3.08
CA ALA A 49 4.82 6.18 4.16
C ALA A 49 5.80 6.64 5.25
N ILE A 50 6.67 5.74 5.73
CA ILE A 50 7.68 6.06 6.75
C ILE A 50 8.69 7.08 6.22
N ALA A 51 9.13 6.94 4.97
CA ALA A 51 10.05 7.89 4.36
C ALA A 51 9.43 9.30 4.28
N ALA A 52 8.19 9.40 3.81
CA ALA A 52 7.44 10.65 3.75
C ALA A 52 7.25 11.28 5.14
N GLN A 53 6.78 10.48 6.12
CA GLN A 53 6.59 10.91 7.51
C GLN A 53 7.87 11.43 8.14
N THR A 54 8.95 10.64 8.04
CA THR A 54 10.26 11.00 8.61
C THR A 54 10.77 12.30 8.00
N TRP A 55 10.58 12.50 6.69
CA TRP A 55 10.98 13.73 6.02
C TRP A 55 10.16 14.94 6.49
N ILE A 56 8.82 14.81 6.59
CA ILE A 56 7.93 15.89 7.05
C ILE A 56 8.27 16.28 8.49
N VAL A 57 8.40 15.31 9.40
CA VAL A 57 8.73 15.56 10.81
C VAL A 57 10.12 16.19 10.93
N ARG A 58 11.12 15.68 10.22
CA ARG A 58 12.50 16.21 10.27
C ARG A 58 12.59 17.64 9.73
N SER A 59 11.89 17.95 8.64
CA SER A 59 11.93 19.28 8.03
C SER A 59 11.14 20.33 8.83
N ARG A 60 10.13 19.90 9.61
CA ARG A 60 9.26 20.78 10.40
C ARG A 60 9.38 20.56 11.90
N LEU A 61 10.52 20.05 12.37
CA LEU A 61 10.74 19.63 13.77
C LEU A 61 10.40 20.73 14.79
N ARG A 62 10.79 21.98 14.51
CA ARG A 62 10.50 23.14 15.38
C ARG A 62 9.01 23.45 15.48
N SER A 63 8.28 23.31 14.37
CA SER A 63 6.83 23.52 14.34
C SER A 63 6.07 22.33 14.92
N PHE A 64 6.63 21.12 14.81
CA PHE A 64 6.10 19.89 15.39
C PHE A 64 6.20 19.89 16.92
N LEU A 65 7.26 20.44 17.51
CA LEU A 65 7.43 20.55 18.97
C LEU A 65 6.81 21.81 19.58
N GLY A 66 6.14 22.65 18.78
CA GLY A 66 5.61 23.94 19.20
C GLY A 66 4.12 24.13 18.86
N SER A 67 3.69 25.40 18.78
CA SER A 67 2.29 25.78 18.49
C SER A 67 1.77 25.35 17.11
N GLY A 68 2.67 24.88 16.23
CA GLY A 68 2.33 24.40 14.88
C GLY A 68 2.00 22.91 14.80
N PHE A 69 2.06 22.16 15.90
CA PHE A 69 1.88 20.70 15.93
C PHE A 69 0.59 20.25 15.22
N GLY A 70 -0.54 20.90 15.53
CA GLY A 70 -1.84 20.58 14.95
C GLY A 70 -1.92 20.74 13.41
N ARG A 71 -0.98 21.47 12.80
CA ARG A 71 -0.87 21.62 11.34
C ARG A 71 0.17 20.66 10.73
N VAL A 72 1.19 20.25 11.47
CA VAL A 72 2.18 19.30 10.96
C VAL A 72 1.66 17.85 11.06
N LEU A 73 0.86 17.55 12.08
CA LEU A 73 0.31 16.21 12.30
C LEU A 73 -0.50 15.69 11.10
N PRO A 74 -1.49 16.42 10.54
CA PRO A 74 -2.25 15.93 9.39
C PRO A 74 -1.37 15.63 8.17
N LEU A 75 -0.36 16.47 7.91
CA LEU A 75 0.59 16.27 6.80
C LEU A 75 1.36 14.94 6.93
N SER A 76 1.65 14.51 8.16
CA SER A 76 2.32 13.23 8.43
C SER A 76 1.36 12.03 8.41
N VAL A 77 0.07 12.24 8.61
CA VAL A 77 -0.93 11.16 8.63
C VAL A 77 -1.32 10.73 7.22
N VAL A 78 -1.36 11.65 6.24
CA VAL A 78 -1.76 11.34 4.85
C VAL A 78 -0.99 10.14 4.28
N PRO A 79 0.35 10.03 4.35
CA PRO A 79 1.05 8.85 3.81
C PRO A 79 0.69 7.52 4.49
N ALA A 80 0.14 7.53 5.71
CA ALA A 80 -0.24 6.31 6.41
C ALA A 80 -1.45 5.62 5.75
N THR A 81 -2.31 6.36 5.03
CA THR A 81 -3.48 5.79 4.35
C THR A 81 -3.06 4.72 3.34
N GLY A 82 -1.97 4.94 2.62
CA GLY A 82 -1.42 3.96 1.67
C GLY A 82 -1.03 2.63 2.31
N ALA A 83 -0.46 2.65 3.52
CA ALA A 83 -0.14 1.42 4.25
C ALA A 83 -1.42 0.69 4.69
N ILE A 84 -2.44 1.42 5.16
CA ILE A 84 -3.74 0.87 5.54
C ILE A 84 -4.42 0.21 4.33
N PHE A 85 -4.45 0.89 3.18
CA PHE A 85 -4.98 0.34 1.95
C PHE A 85 -4.25 -0.95 1.54
N ALA A 86 -2.93 -0.97 1.63
CA ALA A 86 -2.16 -2.17 1.30
C ALA A 86 -2.48 -3.35 2.23
N VAL A 87 -2.69 -3.13 3.53
CA VAL A 87 -3.13 -4.17 4.47
C VAL A 87 -4.49 -4.72 4.10
N ILE A 88 -5.45 -3.85 3.77
CA ILE A 88 -6.80 -4.25 3.35
C ILE A 88 -6.72 -5.13 2.09
N LEU A 89 -5.88 -4.75 1.12
CA LEU A 89 -5.66 -5.53 -0.09
C LEU A 89 -5.03 -6.92 0.19
N VAL A 90 -4.09 -7.01 1.14
CA VAL A 90 -3.53 -8.30 1.57
C VAL A 90 -4.61 -9.19 2.19
N PHE A 91 -5.49 -8.64 3.03
CA PHE A 91 -6.61 -9.41 3.60
C PHE A 91 -7.60 -9.88 2.54
N LEU A 92 -7.88 -9.06 1.52
CA LEU A 92 -8.73 -9.46 0.40
C LEU A 92 -8.11 -10.64 -0.37
N VAL A 93 -6.80 -10.61 -0.64
CA VAL A 93 -6.09 -11.73 -1.31
C VAL A 93 -6.10 -12.99 -0.44
N LEU A 94 -5.90 -12.87 0.87
CA LEU A 94 -5.97 -14.02 1.78
C LEU A 94 -7.39 -14.63 1.83
N THR A 95 -8.42 -13.78 1.79
CA THR A 95 -9.82 -14.24 1.73
C THR A 95 -10.10 -14.99 0.43
N TYR A 96 -9.58 -14.51 -0.70
CA TYR A 96 -9.66 -15.22 -1.97
C TYR A 96 -8.93 -16.57 -1.93
N ALA A 97 -7.71 -16.62 -1.36
CA ALA A 97 -6.97 -17.87 -1.20
C ALA A 97 -7.73 -18.90 -0.33
N ASP A 98 -8.39 -18.46 0.73
CA ASP A 98 -9.25 -19.31 1.57
C ASP A 98 -10.49 -19.82 0.80
N SER A 99 -11.09 -18.99 -0.06
CA SER A 99 -12.20 -19.43 -0.91
C SER A 99 -11.80 -20.52 -1.91
N VAL A 100 -10.59 -20.43 -2.48
CA VAL A 100 -10.02 -21.47 -3.34
C VAL A 100 -9.76 -22.75 -2.54
N LEU A 101 -9.26 -22.64 -1.31
CA LEU A 101 -9.10 -23.77 -0.37
C LEU A 101 -10.43 -24.48 -0.06
N ALA A 102 -11.52 -23.71 0.00
CA ALA A 102 -12.88 -24.20 0.20
C ALA A 102 -13.49 -24.85 -1.05
N GLY A 103 -12.79 -24.84 -2.20
CA GLY A 103 -13.19 -25.51 -3.43
C GLY A 103 -13.79 -24.60 -4.51
N VAL A 104 -13.69 -23.27 -4.36
CA VAL A 104 -14.03 -22.33 -5.44
C VAL A 104 -13.02 -22.51 -6.59
N PRO A 105 -13.47 -22.58 -7.85
CA PRO A 105 -12.57 -22.72 -8.99
C PRO A 105 -11.61 -21.53 -9.07
N VAL A 106 -10.34 -21.81 -9.38
CA VAL A 106 -9.32 -20.77 -9.50
C VAL A 106 -9.63 -19.87 -10.69
N ALA A 107 -9.46 -18.56 -10.51
CA ALA A 107 -9.57 -17.57 -11.58
C ALA A 107 -8.63 -17.87 -12.75
N SER A 108 -9.02 -17.40 -13.93
CA SER A 108 -8.25 -17.54 -15.16
C SER A 108 -6.88 -16.83 -15.09
N ASP A 109 -5.87 -17.35 -15.80
CA ASP A 109 -4.54 -16.72 -15.93
C ASP A 109 -4.56 -15.22 -16.29
N PRO A 110 -5.40 -14.72 -17.22
CA PRO A 110 -5.45 -13.28 -17.50
C PRO A 110 -5.99 -12.47 -16.31
N ALA A 111 -6.94 -13.00 -15.53
CA ALA A 111 -7.44 -12.32 -14.34
C ALA A 111 -6.37 -12.23 -13.24
N LEU A 112 -5.61 -13.31 -13.03
CA LEU A 112 -4.46 -13.33 -12.11
C LEU A 112 -3.36 -12.34 -12.54
N SER A 113 -3.02 -12.31 -13.83
CA SER A 113 -2.04 -11.36 -14.39
C SER A 113 -2.51 -9.90 -14.24
N SER A 114 -3.80 -9.64 -14.44
CA SER A 114 -4.41 -8.32 -14.22
C SER A 114 -4.35 -7.91 -12.75
N ALA A 115 -4.60 -8.82 -11.82
CA ALA A 115 -4.46 -8.56 -10.39
C ALA A 115 -3.02 -8.24 -10.00
N ILE A 116 -2.04 -9.04 -10.47
CA ILE A 116 -0.61 -8.82 -10.22
C ILE A 116 -0.15 -7.45 -10.74
N SER A 117 -0.48 -7.11 -11.99
CA SER A 117 -0.11 -5.82 -12.58
C SER A 117 -0.77 -4.64 -11.86
N SER A 118 -1.99 -4.82 -11.33
CA SER A 118 -2.66 -3.81 -10.51
C SER A 118 -1.93 -3.61 -9.16
N PHE A 119 -1.46 -4.68 -8.51
CA PHE A 119 -0.64 -4.57 -7.30
C PHE A 119 0.69 -3.83 -7.55
N GLN A 120 1.32 -4.06 -8.71
CA GLN A 120 2.51 -3.32 -9.13
C GLN A 120 2.21 -1.82 -9.31
N ALA A 121 1.11 -1.49 -10.00
CA ALA A 121 0.69 -0.12 -10.22
C ALA A 121 0.40 0.60 -8.89
N PHE A 122 -0.28 -0.07 -7.95
CA PHE A 122 -0.50 0.44 -6.60
C PHE A 122 0.81 0.68 -5.85
N ALA A 123 1.74 -0.28 -5.87
CA ALA A 123 3.04 -0.14 -5.23
C ALA A 123 3.84 1.06 -5.78
N LEU A 124 3.87 1.23 -7.10
CA LEU A 124 4.48 2.39 -7.75
C LEU A 124 3.78 3.70 -7.39
N GLY A 125 2.44 3.69 -7.33
CA GLY A 125 1.65 4.84 -6.90
C GLY A 125 2.06 5.33 -5.51
N THR A 126 2.37 4.43 -4.58
CA THR A 126 2.78 4.81 -3.21
C THR A 126 4.10 5.57 -3.14
N VAL A 127 4.95 5.48 -4.16
CA VAL A 127 6.20 6.27 -4.27
C VAL A 127 5.90 7.76 -4.44
N ALA A 128 4.68 8.14 -4.84
CA ALA A 128 4.26 9.53 -4.89
C ALA A 128 4.23 10.20 -3.49
N PHE A 129 4.05 9.44 -2.39
CA PHE A 129 4.06 10.00 -1.04
C PHE A 129 5.35 10.72 -0.65
N PRO A 130 6.56 10.12 -0.75
CA PRO A 130 7.80 10.83 -0.44
C PRO A 130 8.07 11.99 -1.40
N VAL A 131 7.65 11.89 -2.67
CA VAL A 131 7.76 13.01 -3.63
C VAL A 131 6.88 14.18 -3.20
N ALA A 132 5.62 13.92 -2.90
CA ALA A 132 4.67 14.93 -2.42
C ALA A 132 5.13 15.54 -1.09
N ALA A 133 5.67 14.74 -0.17
CA ALA A 133 6.29 15.22 1.06
C ALA A 133 7.45 16.18 0.77
N GLY A 134 8.34 15.84 -0.15
CA GLY A 134 9.45 16.69 -0.58
C GLY A 134 8.98 18.03 -1.15
N VAL A 135 7.93 18.03 -1.97
CA VAL A 135 7.35 19.26 -2.55
C VAL A 135 6.60 20.08 -1.50
N SER A 136 5.81 19.43 -0.64
CA SER A 136 5.05 20.05 0.44
C SER A 136 5.99 20.75 1.44
N ASN A 137 7.14 20.14 1.73
CA ASN A 137 8.17 20.71 2.61
C ASN A 137 8.81 22.01 2.07
N ARG A 138 8.65 22.33 0.77
CA ARG A 138 9.08 23.62 0.22
C ARG A 138 8.24 24.79 0.74
N VAL A 139 7.03 24.53 1.26
CA VAL A 139 6.17 25.55 1.86
C VAL A 139 6.63 25.81 3.30
N ARG A 140 7.48 26.83 3.50
CA ARG A 140 8.12 27.14 4.79
C ARG A 140 7.13 27.65 5.84
N ASP A 141 6.23 28.55 5.47
CA ASP A 141 5.22 29.09 6.39
C ASP A 141 3.94 28.28 6.38
N LEU A 142 3.58 27.72 7.54
CA LEU A 142 2.31 27.02 7.77
C LEU A 142 1.20 27.94 8.28
N ASN A 143 1.23 29.23 7.92
CA ASN A 143 0.06 30.10 8.06
C ASN A 143 -1.13 29.51 7.27
N GLN A 144 -2.35 29.93 7.56
CA GLN A 144 -3.58 29.26 7.06
C GLN A 144 -3.55 28.93 5.55
N ARG A 145 -3.11 29.87 4.71
CA ARG A 145 -2.94 29.66 3.26
C ARG A 145 -1.80 28.69 2.91
N GLY A 146 -0.67 28.78 3.60
CA GLY A 146 0.48 27.91 3.39
C GLY A 146 0.22 26.46 3.83
N PHE A 147 -0.47 26.28 4.96
CA PHE A 147 -0.94 24.97 5.40
C PHE A 147 -1.91 24.33 4.40
N THR A 148 -2.90 25.09 3.91
CA THR A 148 -3.84 24.60 2.89
C THR A 148 -3.10 24.14 1.62
N ARG A 149 -2.10 24.93 1.17
CA ARG A 149 -1.27 24.55 0.02
C ARG A 149 -0.43 23.31 0.29
N ALA A 150 0.17 23.19 1.47
CA ALA A 150 0.97 22.04 1.87
C ALA A 150 0.14 20.75 1.92
N ILE A 151 -1.11 20.83 2.40
CA ILE A 151 -2.06 19.72 2.38
C ILE A 151 -2.45 19.36 0.95
N LEU A 152 -2.85 20.32 0.13
CA LEU A 152 -3.24 20.04 -1.26
C LEU A 152 -2.14 19.33 -2.04
N ILE A 153 -0.87 19.67 -1.81
CA ILE A 153 0.27 18.97 -2.42
C ILE A 153 0.37 17.52 -1.93
N MET A 154 0.13 17.27 -0.63
CA MET A 154 0.13 15.92 -0.08
C MET A 154 -1.03 15.07 -0.63
N GLU A 155 -2.23 15.63 -0.70
CA GLU A 155 -3.42 15.00 -1.28
C GLU A 155 -3.21 14.67 -2.77
N LEU A 156 -2.58 15.57 -3.54
CA LEU A 156 -2.20 15.27 -4.92
C LEU A 156 -1.24 14.08 -5.03
N GLY A 157 -0.39 13.87 -4.03
CA GLY A 157 0.46 12.69 -3.92
C GLY A 157 -0.29 11.39 -3.63
N GLU A 158 -1.51 11.47 -3.12
CA GLU A 158 -2.37 10.32 -2.84
C GLU A 158 -3.16 9.86 -4.07
N LEU A 159 -3.41 10.75 -5.05
CA LEU A 159 -4.17 10.40 -6.26
C LEU A 159 -3.62 9.17 -7.01
N PRO A 160 -2.30 9.02 -7.25
CA PRO A 160 -1.78 7.81 -7.90
C PRO A 160 -2.03 6.54 -7.08
N VAL A 161 -2.05 6.64 -5.74
CA VAL A 161 -2.35 5.53 -4.83
C VAL A 161 -3.81 5.12 -4.97
N LEU A 162 -4.72 6.10 -5.01
CA LEU A 162 -6.15 5.84 -5.19
C LEU A 162 -6.46 5.22 -6.56
N VAL A 163 -5.81 5.68 -7.62
CA VAL A 163 -5.94 5.07 -8.96
C VAL A 163 -5.48 3.61 -8.92
N GLY A 164 -4.30 3.34 -8.36
CA GLY A 164 -3.80 1.97 -8.21
C GLY A 164 -4.70 1.12 -7.31
N LEU A 165 -5.26 1.69 -6.25
CA LEU A 165 -6.18 1.01 -5.33
C LEU A 165 -7.45 0.58 -6.06
N VAL A 166 -8.07 1.48 -6.82
CA VAL A 166 -9.25 1.19 -7.63
C VAL A 166 -8.95 0.10 -8.66
N GLN A 167 -7.79 0.14 -9.30
CA GLN A 167 -7.36 -0.92 -10.22
C GLN A 167 -7.27 -2.29 -9.52
N VAL A 168 -6.66 -2.35 -8.33
CA VAL A 168 -6.59 -3.60 -7.57
C VAL A 168 -7.99 -4.08 -7.18
N PHE A 169 -8.88 -3.21 -6.72
CA PHE A 169 -10.26 -3.59 -6.38
C PHE A 169 -11.01 -4.16 -7.57
N LEU A 170 -10.90 -3.53 -8.74
CA LEU A 170 -11.54 -4.01 -9.96
C LEU A 170 -10.96 -5.35 -10.41
N ALA A 171 -9.63 -5.52 -10.34
CA ALA A 171 -8.97 -6.76 -10.70
C ALA A 171 -9.31 -7.89 -9.72
N LEU A 172 -9.33 -7.63 -8.40
CA LEU A 172 -9.75 -8.61 -7.39
C LEU A 172 -11.24 -8.97 -7.49
N GLY A 173 -12.10 -8.02 -7.87
CA GLY A 173 -13.51 -8.29 -8.11
C GLY A 173 -13.79 -9.11 -9.37
N SER A 174 -12.77 -9.33 -10.21
CA SER A 174 -12.84 -10.18 -11.40
C SER A 174 -12.22 -11.58 -11.20
N LEU A 175 -11.69 -11.85 -10.00
CA LEU A 175 -11.22 -13.18 -9.57
C LEU A 175 -12.41 -14.01 -9.07
#